data_AF-E5FQ00-F1
#
_entry.id   AF-E5FQ00-F1
#
_cell.length_a   1.000
_cell.length_b   1.000
_cell.length_c   1.000
_cell.angle_alpha   90.00
_cell.angle_beta   90.00
_cell.angle_gamma   90.00
#
_symmetry.space_group_name_H-M   'P 1'
#
loop_
_entity.id
_entity.type
_entity.pdbx_description
1 polymer ?
#
loop_
_entity_poly.entity_id
_entity_poly.type
_entity_poly.pdbx_seq_one_letter_code
_entity_poly.pdbx_strand_id
1 'polypeptide(L)'
;TTNSCVAIVENGNPKILETNEGKRTIPSVVSFKGDEIIVGDSAKRQMVTNKDTIVSIKRLIGTGKKVKARGKEYTPEEISAYILKHIKKYAEDKLGHSVSKAVITVPAYFNDSERQATKNAGTIAGLEVVRIVNEPTAAALAYGLDHSEKEQKILVYDLGGGTFDVSVLDMSDGTFEVLATSGDNHLGGDDWDQALIDWLLEEIKKEHSIDLSSDNLALQRLKDAAEKAKIELSSVTQTQILLPFLSMVGGQPLNIDKVVTRVQFESLTKHLIEKTRKPFLDALKESKLSASDIDQILLVGGSTRMPAVQELVKSLSGKTPNLSINPDEVVALGASVQGAILAGDIKDILLLDVTPLTLSIETLGGVATPLIKRNTTVPVEKTQVFSTAADNQPSVDIHVVQGERPMANQNKSLGIFTLDGIQPAPKGVPQIQVTFSIDANGILKVKAEDKGTGKSNSITINQSSGLSDEEIQRIIKEAEENAEKDQKAKEAIEVKNEAQSWISIVEKQLSESNATDEQKESAQKMVDELKLLIKDEKIEELKQKMDAIKTLSQDMTKYAQDNPKEESEEVKEAEVVEEDKTEVDKTKS
;
A
#
# COMPACT_ATOMS: atom_id res chain seq x y z
N THR A 1 2.49 -0.62 3.02
CA THR A 1 2.64 0.35 4.12
C THR A 1 2.74 1.76 3.59
N THR A 2 3.78 2.04 2.79
CA THR A 2 4.01 3.38 2.21
C THR A 2 3.47 3.50 0.80
N ASN A 3 3.69 2.49 -0.03
CA ASN A 3 3.23 2.44 -1.42
C ASN A 3 2.49 1.13 -1.69
N SER A 4 1.67 1.15 -2.74
CA SER A 4 1.00 0.02 -3.35
C SER A 4 1.36 -0.02 -4.84
N CYS A 5 1.29 -1.20 -5.44
CA CYS A 5 1.61 -1.42 -6.84
C CYS A 5 0.65 -2.47 -7.40
N VAL A 6 0.31 -2.37 -8.68
CA VAL A 6 -0.60 -3.30 -9.35
C VAL A 6 0.02 -3.79 -10.65
N ALA A 7 -0.10 -5.09 -10.88
CA ALA A 7 0.43 -5.76 -12.04
C ALA A 7 -0.60 -6.73 -12.61
N ILE A 8 -0.46 -7.01 -13.90
CA ILE A 8 -1.24 -8.00 -14.65
C ILE A 8 -0.28 -8.93 -15.38
N VAL A 9 -0.80 -10.06 -15.86
CA VAL A 9 -0.08 -10.88 -16.85
C VAL A 9 -0.73 -10.66 -18.20
N GLU A 10 0.08 -10.25 -19.18
CA GLU A 10 -0.34 -10.01 -20.56
C GLU A 10 0.53 -10.88 -21.47
N ASN A 11 -0.09 -11.82 -22.20
CA ASN A 11 0.61 -12.79 -23.06
C ASN A 11 1.72 -13.57 -22.32
N GLY A 12 1.44 -14.03 -21.09
CA GLY A 12 2.39 -14.78 -20.26
C GLY A 12 3.47 -13.93 -19.59
N ASN A 13 3.52 -12.62 -19.83
CA ASN A 13 4.52 -11.73 -19.25
C ASN A 13 3.89 -10.83 -18.17
N PRO A 14 4.44 -10.81 -16.94
CA PRO A 14 3.97 -9.91 -15.89
C PRO A 14 4.36 -8.46 -16.20
N LYS A 15 3.44 -7.52 -15.96
CA LYS A 15 3.60 -6.11 -16.30
C LYS A 15 2.92 -5.22 -15.27
N ILE A 16 3.62 -4.18 -14.83
CA ILE A 16 3.06 -3.13 -13.96
C ILE A 16 2.12 -2.24 -14.77
N LEU A 17 1.00 -1.87 -14.15
CA LEU A 17 0.12 -0.82 -14.68
C LEU A 17 0.54 0.55 -14.13
N GLU A 18 0.90 1.47 -15.02
CA GLU A 18 1.33 2.85 -14.69
C GLU A 18 0.19 3.86 -14.52
N THR A 19 0.13 4.55 -13.38
CA THR A 19 -0.87 5.58 -13.08
C THR A 19 -1.04 6.58 -14.23
N ASN A 20 -2.13 7.35 -14.23
CA ASN A 20 -2.35 8.35 -15.27
C ASN A 20 -1.21 9.40 -15.36
N GLU A 21 -0.47 9.59 -14.26
CA GLU A 21 0.73 10.42 -14.16
C GLU A 21 2.03 9.70 -14.55
N GLY A 22 1.95 8.48 -15.07
CA GLY A 22 3.10 7.66 -15.49
C GLY A 22 3.88 7.02 -14.33
N LYS A 23 3.31 6.97 -13.12
CA LYS A 23 3.98 6.35 -11.97
C LYS A 23 3.70 4.88 -11.88
N ARG A 24 4.67 4.11 -11.40
CA ARG A 24 4.56 2.64 -11.27
C ARG A 24 4.10 2.20 -9.88
N THR A 25 4.02 3.13 -8.93
CA THR A 25 3.54 2.90 -7.57
C THR A 25 2.58 4.01 -7.16
N ILE A 26 1.68 3.68 -6.23
CA ILE A 26 0.66 4.56 -5.70
C ILE A 26 0.89 4.72 -4.20
N PRO A 27 1.03 5.95 -3.66
CA PRO A 27 1.14 6.14 -2.22
C PRO A 27 -0.07 5.56 -1.46
N SER A 28 0.17 4.79 -0.41
CA SER A 28 -0.86 4.24 0.48
C SER A 28 -1.34 5.29 1.48
N VAL A 29 -1.93 6.37 0.94
CA VAL A 29 -2.40 7.54 1.68
C VAL A 29 -3.87 7.79 1.35
N VAL A 30 -4.69 8.04 2.37
CA VAL A 30 -6.11 8.38 2.24
C VAL A 30 -6.36 9.70 2.93
N SER A 31 -6.90 10.70 2.22
CA SER A 31 -7.22 12.02 2.76
C SER A 31 -8.70 12.30 2.60
N PHE A 32 -9.35 12.75 3.67
CA PHE A 32 -10.78 13.09 3.68
C PHE A 32 -10.93 14.61 3.55
N LYS A 33 -11.48 15.10 2.44
CA LYS A 33 -11.59 16.54 2.15
C LYS A 33 -13.04 16.92 1.88
N GLY A 34 -13.70 17.57 2.84
CA GLY A 34 -15.15 17.71 2.76
C GLY A 34 -15.77 16.31 2.63
N ASP A 35 -16.73 16.12 1.73
CA ASP A 35 -17.34 14.80 1.49
C ASP A 35 -16.53 13.88 0.57
N GLU A 36 -15.41 14.35 0.02
CA GLU A 36 -14.57 13.60 -0.91
C GLU A 36 -13.52 12.74 -0.17
N ILE A 37 -13.31 11.52 -0.64
CA ILE A 37 -12.21 10.65 -0.24
C ILE A 37 -11.16 10.63 -1.35
N ILE A 38 -9.99 11.19 -1.06
CA ILE A 38 -8.87 11.25 -1.99
C ILE A 38 -7.84 10.19 -1.60
N VAL A 39 -7.28 9.50 -2.59
CA VAL A 39 -6.28 8.44 -2.38
C VAL A 39 -5.03 8.71 -3.23
N GLY A 40 -3.88 8.19 -2.82
CA GLY A 40 -2.66 8.21 -3.64
C GLY A 40 -1.88 9.52 -3.53
N ASP A 41 -1.28 9.93 -4.64
CA ASP A 41 -0.47 11.16 -4.70
C ASP A 41 -1.25 12.42 -4.34
N SER A 42 -2.50 12.52 -4.80
CA SER A 42 -3.37 13.64 -4.47
C SER A 42 -3.60 13.73 -2.96
N ALA A 43 -3.78 12.60 -2.29
CA ALA A 43 -3.89 12.53 -0.84
C ALA A 43 -2.56 12.87 -0.13
N LYS A 44 -1.43 12.35 -0.64
CA LYS A 44 -0.09 12.66 -0.11
C LYS A 44 0.20 14.16 -0.13
N ARG A 45 -0.21 14.89 -1.19
CA ARG A 45 -0.05 16.36 -1.27
C ARG A 45 -0.87 17.13 -0.22
N GLN A 46 -1.97 16.57 0.27
CA GLN A 46 -2.81 17.21 1.28
C GLN A 46 -2.29 17.03 2.71
N MET A 47 -1.33 16.13 2.95
CA MET A 47 -0.89 15.77 4.31
C MET A 47 -0.46 16.98 5.15
N VAL A 48 0.20 17.96 4.53
CA VAL A 48 0.68 19.16 5.22
C VAL A 48 -0.49 20.03 5.71
N THR A 49 -1.58 20.12 4.95
CA THR A 49 -2.68 21.06 5.23
C THR A 49 -3.94 20.39 5.80
N ASN A 50 -4.11 19.09 5.58
CA ASN A 50 -5.29 18.33 5.98
C ASN A 50 -4.95 17.29 7.05
N LYS A 51 -5.38 17.56 8.28
CA LYS A 51 -5.21 16.66 9.43
C LYS A 51 -6.02 15.37 9.32
N ASP A 52 -7.07 15.35 8.48
CA ASP A 52 -7.86 14.16 8.18
C ASP A 52 -7.20 13.33 7.08
N THR A 53 -5.89 13.10 7.19
CA THR A 53 -5.11 12.28 6.26
C THR A 53 -4.46 11.12 7.00
N ILE A 54 -4.70 9.91 6.51
CA ILE A 54 -4.30 8.65 7.13
C ILE A 54 -3.20 8.01 6.29
N VAL A 55 -2.12 7.59 6.95
CA VAL A 55 -0.95 6.92 6.37
C VAL A 55 -0.51 5.72 7.19
N SER A 56 0.35 4.88 6.62
CA SER A 56 0.93 3.70 7.28
C SER A 56 -0.11 2.76 7.91
N ILE A 57 -1.35 2.74 7.39
CA ILE A 57 -2.47 2.01 7.99
C ILE A 57 -2.23 0.50 8.09
N LYS A 58 -1.39 -0.04 7.19
CA LYS A 58 -0.97 -1.46 7.21
C LYS A 58 -0.30 -1.86 8.54
N ARG A 59 0.31 -0.93 9.28
CA ARG A 59 0.86 -1.19 10.63
C ARG A 59 -0.22 -1.42 11.70
N LEU A 60 -1.49 -1.07 11.42
CA LEU A 60 -2.62 -1.23 12.34
C LEU A 60 -3.57 -2.36 11.93
N ILE A 61 -3.42 -2.93 10.72
CA ILE A 61 -4.29 -3.98 10.21
C ILE A 61 -4.25 -5.20 11.14
N GLY A 62 -5.40 -5.84 11.42
CA GLY A 62 -5.47 -6.99 12.32
C GLY A 62 -5.24 -6.70 13.82
N THR A 63 -4.97 -5.45 14.21
CA THR A 63 -4.75 -5.06 15.63
C THR A 63 -6.03 -4.66 16.37
N GLY A 64 -7.13 -4.39 15.63
CA GLY A 64 -8.38 -3.86 16.15
C GLY A 64 -8.36 -2.35 16.50
N LYS A 65 -7.22 -1.68 16.35
CA LYS A 65 -7.11 -0.23 16.58
C LYS A 65 -7.74 0.55 15.43
N LYS A 66 -8.72 1.41 15.76
CA LYS A 66 -9.36 2.32 14.80
C LYS A 66 -8.58 3.63 14.68
N VAL A 67 -8.76 4.29 13.55
CA VAL A 67 -8.21 5.62 13.23
C VAL A 67 -9.35 6.62 13.08
N LYS A 68 -9.11 7.90 13.36
CA LYS A 68 -10.12 8.96 13.30
C LYS A 68 -9.85 9.90 12.13
N ALA A 69 -10.90 10.21 11.37
CA ALA A 69 -10.90 11.28 10.39
C ALA A 69 -12.30 11.89 10.33
N ARG A 70 -12.40 13.22 10.22
CA ARG A 70 -13.67 13.98 10.20
C ARG A 70 -14.59 13.66 11.40
N GLY A 71 -14.02 13.36 12.56
CA GLY A 71 -14.78 12.97 13.75
C GLY A 71 -15.43 11.58 13.70
N LYS A 72 -15.23 10.79 12.63
CA LYS A 72 -15.66 9.39 12.52
C LYS A 72 -14.47 8.45 12.78
N GLU A 73 -14.75 7.28 13.34
CA GLU A 73 -13.79 6.19 13.48
C GLU A 73 -13.87 5.25 12.28
N TYR A 74 -12.71 4.88 11.75
CA TYR A 74 -12.55 3.93 10.67
C TYR A 74 -11.65 2.79 11.12
N THR A 75 -11.99 1.59 10.67
CA THR A 75 -11.14 0.41 10.80
C THR A 75 -9.98 0.45 9.79
N PRO A 76 -8.84 -0.18 10.10
CA PRO A 76 -7.75 -0.35 9.14
C PRO A 76 -8.16 -1.01 7.82
N GLU A 77 -9.13 -1.92 7.89
CA GLU A 77 -9.74 -2.64 6.77
C GLU A 77 -10.48 -1.67 5.84
N GLU A 78 -11.30 -0.77 6.39
CA GLU A 78 -11.99 0.28 5.62
C GLU A 78 -11.02 1.20 4.88
N ILE A 79 -10.00 1.70 5.59
CA ILE A 79 -9.00 2.59 4.98
C ILE A 79 -8.20 1.86 3.91
N SER A 80 -7.82 0.61 4.15
CA SER A 80 -7.12 -0.22 3.16
C SER A 80 -8.01 -0.52 1.95
N ALA A 81 -9.32 -0.68 2.15
CA ALA A 81 -10.27 -0.87 1.06
C ALA A 81 -10.41 0.37 0.16
N TYR A 82 -10.33 1.60 0.69
CA TYR A 82 -10.27 2.80 -0.14
C TYR A 82 -9.03 2.80 -1.05
N ILE A 83 -7.90 2.34 -0.54
CA ILE A 83 -6.67 2.19 -1.34
C ILE A 83 -6.86 1.13 -2.44
N LEU A 84 -7.37 -0.04 -2.08
CA LEU A 84 -7.63 -1.13 -3.04
C LEU A 84 -8.67 -0.75 -4.10
N LYS A 85 -9.72 -0.02 -3.73
CA LYS A 85 -10.75 0.47 -4.65
C LYS A 85 -10.18 1.47 -5.64
N HIS A 86 -9.30 2.36 -5.19
CA HIS A 86 -8.58 3.28 -6.07
C HIS A 86 -7.68 2.53 -7.06
N ILE A 87 -6.93 1.53 -6.59
CA ILE A 87 -6.09 0.68 -7.44
C ILE A 87 -6.91 -0.13 -8.44
N LYS A 88 -8.03 -0.72 -7.99
CA LYS A 88 -8.98 -1.46 -8.83
C LYS A 88 -9.50 -0.56 -9.96
N LYS A 89 -10.04 0.61 -9.62
CA LYS A 89 -10.56 1.56 -10.60
C LYS A 89 -9.50 1.91 -11.64
N TYR A 90 -8.28 2.20 -11.16
CA TYR A 90 -7.17 2.51 -12.02
C TYR A 90 -6.82 1.35 -12.98
N ALA A 91 -6.83 0.10 -12.50
CA ALA A 91 -6.64 -1.07 -13.35
C ALA A 91 -7.79 -1.23 -14.38
N GLU A 92 -9.05 -1.04 -13.96
CA GLU A 92 -10.22 -1.10 -14.84
C GLU A 92 -10.17 -0.04 -15.95
N ASP A 93 -9.81 1.20 -15.61
CA ASP A 93 -9.68 2.31 -16.55
C ASP A 93 -8.62 2.01 -17.64
N LYS A 94 -7.53 1.32 -17.27
CA LYS A 94 -6.46 0.93 -18.22
C LYS A 94 -6.81 -0.30 -19.05
N LEU A 95 -7.51 -1.26 -18.48
CA LEU A 95 -7.92 -2.50 -19.14
C LEU A 95 -9.15 -2.31 -20.03
N GLY A 96 -9.97 -1.31 -19.76
CA GLY A 96 -11.21 -1.05 -20.49
C GLY A 96 -12.36 -2.00 -20.13
N HIS A 97 -12.23 -2.78 -19.05
CA HIS A 97 -13.26 -3.67 -18.53
C HIS A 97 -13.18 -3.80 -17.00
N SER A 98 -14.25 -4.32 -16.38
CA SER A 98 -14.31 -4.52 -14.93
C SER A 98 -13.34 -5.59 -14.43
N VAL A 99 -12.85 -5.42 -13.20
CA VAL A 99 -11.96 -6.36 -12.50
C VAL A 99 -12.64 -6.84 -11.22
N SER A 100 -12.91 -8.14 -11.12
CA SER A 100 -13.65 -8.73 -9.98
C SER A 100 -12.78 -9.58 -9.05
N LYS A 101 -11.62 -10.04 -9.50
CA LYS A 101 -10.74 -10.98 -8.77
C LYS A 101 -9.36 -10.39 -8.59
N ALA A 102 -8.72 -10.66 -7.44
CA ALA A 102 -7.36 -10.22 -7.18
C ALA A 102 -6.58 -11.20 -6.31
N VAL A 103 -5.26 -11.25 -6.53
CA VAL A 103 -4.28 -11.76 -5.58
C VAL A 103 -3.75 -10.55 -4.80
N ILE A 104 -3.73 -10.63 -3.48
CA ILE A 104 -3.25 -9.54 -2.61
C ILE A 104 -2.05 -10.02 -1.80
N THR A 105 -1.03 -9.18 -1.67
CA THR A 105 0.21 -9.52 -0.96
C THR A 105 0.15 -9.15 0.52
N VAL A 106 0.83 -9.94 1.35
CA VAL A 106 1.03 -9.67 2.78
C VAL A 106 2.47 -9.98 3.20
N PRO A 107 3.01 -9.32 4.24
CA PRO A 107 4.29 -9.69 4.85
C PRO A 107 4.28 -11.16 5.25
N ALA A 108 5.40 -11.86 5.09
CA ALA A 108 5.44 -13.30 5.36
C ALA A 108 5.15 -13.59 6.84
N TYR A 109 5.61 -12.71 7.72
CA TYR A 109 5.44 -12.82 9.16
C TYR A 109 4.07 -12.33 9.68
N PHE A 110 3.12 -12.02 8.80
CA PHE A 110 1.74 -11.73 9.20
C PHE A 110 1.06 -12.94 9.85
N ASN A 111 0.39 -12.67 10.97
CA ASN A 111 -0.46 -13.63 11.66
C ASN A 111 -1.82 -13.78 10.96
N ASP A 112 -2.64 -14.72 11.45
CA ASP A 112 -3.95 -15.05 10.87
C ASP A 112 -4.92 -13.85 10.86
N SER A 113 -4.97 -13.07 11.95
CA SER A 113 -5.83 -11.87 12.05
C SER A 113 -5.45 -10.80 11.02
N GLU A 114 -4.15 -10.57 10.81
CA GLU A 114 -3.65 -9.59 9.83
C GLU A 114 -3.95 -10.03 8.38
N ARG A 115 -3.83 -11.34 8.09
CA ARG A 115 -4.18 -11.93 6.79
C ARG A 115 -5.68 -11.81 6.50
N GLN A 116 -6.51 -12.16 7.48
CA GLN A 116 -7.97 -12.08 7.34
C GLN A 116 -8.44 -10.63 7.20
N ALA A 117 -7.88 -9.70 7.98
CA ALA A 117 -8.16 -8.27 7.85
C ALA A 117 -7.82 -7.74 6.44
N THR A 118 -6.69 -8.18 5.88
CA THR A 118 -6.29 -7.81 4.51
C THR A 118 -7.26 -8.39 3.47
N LYS A 119 -7.68 -9.65 3.65
CA LYS A 119 -8.70 -10.27 2.79
C LYS A 119 -10.02 -9.51 2.85
N ASN A 120 -10.46 -9.12 4.04
CA ASN A 120 -11.67 -8.33 4.25
C ASN A 120 -11.59 -6.95 3.59
N ALA A 121 -10.44 -6.28 3.65
CA ALA A 121 -10.23 -5.03 2.90
C ALA A 121 -10.42 -5.21 1.39
N GLY A 122 -9.96 -6.34 0.83
CA GLY A 122 -10.22 -6.71 -0.57
C GLY A 122 -11.70 -6.92 -0.86
N THR A 123 -12.40 -7.66 0.00
CA THR A 123 -13.86 -7.85 -0.11
C THR A 123 -14.61 -6.53 -0.07
N ILE A 124 -14.28 -5.63 0.87
CA ILE A 124 -14.88 -4.29 0.99
C ILE A 124 -14.61 -3.44 -0.27
N ALA A 125 -13.45 -3.61 -0.90
CA ALA A 125 -13.12 -2.96 -2.17
C ALA A 125 -13.85 -3.55 -3.39
N GLY A 126 -14.69 -4.57 -3.20
CA GLY A 126 -15.41 -5.25 -4.27
C GLY A 126 -14.52 -6.17 -5.10
N LEU A 127 -13.53 -6.80 -4.47
CA LEU A 127 -12.66 -7.81 -5.06
C LEU A 127 -12.88 -9.17 -4.38
N GLU A 128 -13.10 -10.21 -5.17
CA GLU A 128 -12.94 -11.60 -4.73
C GLU A 128 -11.44 -11.88 -4.59
N VAL A 129 -10.97 -11.97 -3.35
CA VAL A 129 -9.57 -12.27 -3.05
C VAL A 129 -9.32 -13.77 -3.24
N VAL A 130 -8.82 -14.12 -4.43
CA VAL A 130 -8.62 -15.54 -4.82
C VAL A 130 -7.43 -16.18 -4.11
N ARG A 131 -6.44 -15.38 -3.69
CA ARG A 131 -5.28 -15.82 -2.93
C ARG A 131 -4.66 -14.65 -2.16
N ILE A 132 -4.23 -14.93 -0.94
CA ILE A 132 -3.25 -14.10 -0.23
C ILE A 132 -1.88 -14.73 -0.42
N VAL A 133 -0.91 -13.95 -0.89
CA VAL A 133 0.47 -14.43 -1.15
C VAL A 133 1.46 -13.65 -0.30
N ASN A 134 2.48 -14.34 0.21
CA ASN A 134 3.55 -13.69 0.96
C ASN A 134 4.41 -12.82 0.04
N GLU A 135 4.77 -11.62 0.49
CA GLU A 135 5.60 -10.65 -0.26
C GLU A 135 6.93 -11.24 -0.76
N PRO A 136 7.76 -11.90 0.09
CA PRO A 136 8.99 -12.50 -0.39
C PRO A 136 8.75 -13.68 -1.35
N THR A 137 7.67 -14.43 -1.16
CA THR A 137 7.26 -15.51 -2.06
C THR A 137 6.85 -14.97 -3.44
N ALA A 138 6.10 -13.88 -3.48
CA ALA A 138 5.76 -13.20 -4.72
C ALA A 138 7.04 -12.69 -5.42
N ALA A 139 7.95 -12.07 -4.67
CA ALA A 139 9.20 -11.60 -5.23
C ALA A 139 10.03 -12.75 -5.86
N ALA A 140 10.07 -13.90 -5.20
CA ALA A 140 10.70 -15.11 -5.71
C ALA A 140 10.04 -15.63 -6.99
N LEU A 141 8.70 -15.66 -7.06
CA LEU A 141 7.96 -16.05 -8.28
C LEU A 141 8.30 -15.14 -9.46
N ALA A 142 8.35 -13.82 -9.25
CA ALA A 142 8.70 -12.87 -10.30
C ALA A 142 10.13 -13.08 -10.80
N TYR A 143 11.08 -13.29 -9.88
CA TYR A 143 12.47 -13.58 -10.22
C TYR A 143 12.62 -14.91 -10.97
N GLY A 144 11.91 -15.93 -10.51
CA GLY A 144 12.04 -17.29 -10.99
C GLY A 144 11.30 -17.61 -12.28
N LEU A 145 10.40 -16.75 -12.76
CA LEU A 145 9.69 -16.97 -14.02
C LEU A 145 10.67 -17.14 -15.19
N ASP A 146 11.74 -16.34 -15.23
CA ASP A 146 12.78 -16.41 -16.27
C ASP A 146 13.93 -17.38 -15.92
N HIS A 147 13.87 -18.03 -14.76
CA HIS A 147 14.95 -18.86 -14.20
C HIS A 147 14.45 -20.22 -13.67
N SER A 148 13.29 -20.66 -14.13
CA SER A 148 12.54 -21.80 -13.57
C SER A 148 13.22 -23.16 -13.75
N GLU A 149 14.10 -23.28 -14.76
CA GLU A 149 14.88 -24.50 -15.04
C GLU A 149 16.20 -24.59 -14.25
N LYS A 150 16.55 -23.57 -13.46
CA LYS A 150 17.78 -23.57 -12.67
C LYS A 150 17.48 -23.93 -11.22
N GLU A 151 18.10 -25.02 -10.76
CA GLU A 151 18.18 -25.32 -9.33
C GLU A 151 18.98 -24.22 -8.62
N GLN A 152 18.34 -23.54 -7.68
CA GLN A 152 19.00 -22.49 -6.89
C GLN A 152 18.29 -22.25 -5.56
N LYS A 153 19.09 -21.96 -4.54
CA LYS A 153 18.61 -21.51 -3.24
C LYS A 153 18.70 -20.00 -3.19
N ILE A 154 17.57 -19.34 -2.97
CA ILE A 154 17.52 -17.88 -2.93
C ILE A 154 17.17 -17.39 -1.53
N LEU A 155 17.72 -16.25 -1.15
CA LEU A 155 17.32 -15.51 0.04
C LEU A 155 16.69 -14.20 -0.39
N VAL A 156 15.44 -13.98 0.00
CA VAL A 156 14.73 -12.72 -0.21
C VAL A 156 14.83 -11.91 1.08
N TYR A 157 15.41 -10.71 0.99
CA TYR A 157 15.50 -9.74 2.07
C TYR A 157 14.57 -8.58 1.74
N ASP A 158 13.38 -8.57 2.35
CA ASP A 158 12.34 -7.55 2.12
C ASP A 158 12.31 -6.55 3.27
N LEU A 159 12.81 -5.34 3.02
CA LEU A 159 12.73 -4.23 3.97
C LEU A 159 11.89 -3.10 3.36
N GLY A 160 10.61 -3.10 3.73
CA GLY A 160 9.64 -2.12 3.27
C GLY A 160 9.62 -0.85 4.12
N GLY A 161 8.48 -0.14 4.07
CA GLY A 161 8.22 1.05 4.88
C GLY A 161 7.83 0.77 6.34
N GLY A 162 7.40 -0.46 6.65
CA GLY A 162 7.10 -0.79 8.05
C GLY A 162 7.06 -2.24 8.46
N THR A 163 7.45 -3.13 7.55
CA THR A 163 7.66 -4.55 7.84
C THR A 163 9.00 -4.96 7.27
N PHE A 164 9.61 -5.94 7.93
CA PHE A 164 10.84 -6.56 7.53
C PHE A 164 10.66 -8.07 7.49
N ASP A 165 10.92 -8.71 6.36
CA ASP A 165 10.87 -10.15 6.20
C ASP A 165 12.17 -10.67 5.56
N VAL A 166 12.58 -11.86 5.97
CA VAL A 166 13.62 -12.65 5.30
C VAL A 166 13.08 -14.04 5.05
N SER A 167 13.13 -14.49 3.80
CA SER A 167 12.73 -15.85 3.44
C SER A 167 13.83 -16.54 2.65
N VAL A 168 14.05 -17.82 2.96
CA VAL A 168 14.94 -18.69 2.19
C VAL A 168 14.06 -19.64 1.41
N LEU A 169 14.28 -19.72 0.10
CA LEU A 169 13.51 -20.56 -0.81
C LEU A 169 14.44 -21.49 -1.58
N ASP A 170 13.97 -22.72 -1.82
CA ASP A 170 14.54 -23.62 -2.80
C ASP A 170 13.72 -23.55 -4.08
N MET A 171 14.39 -23.35 -5.21
CA MET A 171 13.78 -23.32 -6.53
C MET A 171 14.35 -24.48 -7.34
N SER A 172 13.49 -25.39 -7.78
CA SER A 172 13.89 -26.56 -8.59
C SER A 172 12.74 -26.99 -9.50
N ASP A 173 13.01 -27.14 -10.80
CA ASP A 173 12.06 -27.66 -11.79
C ASP A 173 10.65 -27.05 -11.71
N GLY A 174 10.55 -25.72 -11.67
CA GLY A 174 9.27 -25.00 -11.54
C GLY A 174 8.60 -25.07 -10.15
N THR A 175 9.21 -25.77 -9.19
CA THR A 175 8.78 -25.80 -7.79
C THR A 175 9.49 -24.71 -6.99
N PHE A 176 8.71 -23.92 -6.26
CA PHE A 176 9.16 -22.87 -5.36
C PHE A 176 8.77 -23.27 -3.94
N GLU A 177 9.73 -23.72 -3.14
CA GLU A 177 9.50 -24.13 -1.77
C GLU A 177 10.12 -23.13 -0.80
N VAL A 178 9.31 -22.54 0.08
CA VAL A 178 9.81 -21.74 1.19
C VAL A 178 10.39 -22.69 2.24
N LEU A 179 11.68 -22.61 2.51
CA LEU A 179 12.36 -23.45 3.51
C LEU A 179 12.23 -22.86 4.91
N ALA A 180 12.34 -21.54 5.02
CA ALA A 180 12.19 -20.82 6.28
C ALA A 180 11.82 -19.35 6.04
N THR A 181 11.08 -18.78 6.99
CA THR A 181 10.79 -17.35 7.02
C THR A 181 10.92 -16.79 8.43
N SER A 182 11.41 -15.56 8.53
CA SER A 182 11.57 -14.81 9.78
C SER A 182 11.44 -13.32 9.51
N GLY A 183 11.05 -12.51 10.49
CA GLY A 183 10.81 -11.10 10.26
C GLY A 183 10.42 -10.29 11.50
N ASP A 184 10.01 -9.05 11.26
CA ASP A 184 9.46 -8.11 12.23
C ASP A 184 8.38 -7.23 11.55
N ASN A 185 7.12 -7.38 11.98
CA ASN A 185 5.96 -6.64 11.44
C ASN A 185 5.95 -5.15 11.83
N HIS A 186 6.90 -4.69 12.65
CA HIS A 186 6.98 -3.31 13.13
C HIS A 186 8.37 -2.70 12.93
N LEU A 187 9.08 -3.12 11.88
CA LEU A 187 10.39 -2.61 11.51
C LEU A 187 10.42 -2.26 10.02
N GLY A 188 10.68 -1.01 9.66
CA GLY A 188 10.88 -0.59 8.28
C GLY A 188 11.15 0.90 8.15
N GLY A 189 11.06 1.42 6.92
CA GLY A 189 11.44 2.79 6.57
C GLY A 189 10.88 3.91 7.47
N ASP A 190 9.66 3.79 8.01
CA ASP A 190 9.09 4.81 8.90
C ASP A 190 9.87 4.92 10.23
N ASP A 191 10.54 3.85 10.68
CA ASP A 191 11.33 3.86 11.92
C ASP A 191 12.66 4.61 11.72
N TRP A 192 13.23 4.54 10.51
CA TRP A 192 14.39 5.37 10.12
C TRP A 192 13.99 6.84 9.97
N ASP A 193 12.79 7.11 9.43
CA ASP A 193 12.25 8.47 9.37
C ASP A 193 12.07 9.03 10.78
N GLN A 194 11.51 8.24 11.70
CA GLN A 194 11.32 8.64 13.09
C GLN A 194 12.65 8.97 13.78
N ALA A 195 13.71 8.19 13.57
CA ALA A 195 15.02 8.49 14.14
C ALA A 195 15.60 9.84 13.65
N LEU A 196 15.35 10.22 12.39
CA LEU A 196 15.72 11.54 11.88
C LEU A 196 14.82 12.65 12.43
N ILE A 197 13.51 12.40 12.58
CA ILE A 197 12.57 13.35 13.21
C ILE A 197 12.99 13.63 14.65
N ASP A 198 13.29 12.58 15.42
CA ASP A 198 13.71 12.70 16.82
C ASP A 198 15.01 13.52 16.93
N TRP A 199 15.99 13.25 16.06
CA TRP A 199 17.20 14.06 15.96
C TRP A 199 16.90 15.53 15.62
N LEU A 200 16.04 15.81 14.64
CA LEU A 200 15.64 17.18 14.29
C LEU A 200 14.95 17.88 15.47
N LEU A 201 14.03 17.21 16.17
CA LEU A 201 13.35 17.76 17.33
C LEU A 201 14.32 18.08 18.46
N GLU A 202 15.30 17.21 18.72
CA GLU A 202 16.37 17.47 19.69
C GLU A 202 17.22 18.69 19.30
N GLU A 203 17.61 18.80 18.03
CA GLU A 203 18.38 19.94 17.54
C GLU A 203 17.61 21.26 17.64
N ILE A 204 16.32 21.26 17.27
CA ILE A 204 15.43 22.41 17.41
C ILE A 204 15.31 22.82 18.87
N LYS A 205 15.15 21.86 19.77
CA LYS A 205 15.06 22.11 21.20
C LYS A 205 16.35 22.69 21.78
N LYS A 206 17.52 22.20 21.33
CA LYS A 206 18.83 22.73 21.75
C LYS A 206 19.05 24.16 21.28
N GLU A 207 18.72 24.47 20.02
CA GLU A 207 19.02 25.79 19.43
C GLU A 207 17.98 26.86 19.75
N HIS A 208 16.70 26.48 19.81
CA HIS A 208 15.59 27.42 19.95
C HIS A 208 14.84 27.29 21.27
N SER A 209 15.23 26.35 22.14
CA SER A 209 14.60 26.11 23.45
C SER A 209 13.08 25.81 23.36
N ILE A 210 12.64 25.19 22.26
CA ILE A 210 11.23 24.90 21.98
C ILE A 210 11.03 23.42 21.68
N ASP A 211 9.89 22.91 22.13
CA ASP A 211 9.47 21.55 21.90
C ASP A 211 8.32 21.52 20.88
N LEU A 212 8.61 21.05 19.67
CA LEU A 212 7.61 20.90 18.60
C LEU A 212 6.95 19.52 18.58
N SER A 213 7.22 18.65 19.56
CA SER A 213 6.68 17.28 19.62
C SER A 213 5.15 17.20 19.78
N SER A 214 4.49 18.33 20.05
CA SER A 214 3.03 18.44 20.13
C SER A 214 2.41 19.24 18.97
N ASP A 215 3.24 19.83 18.10
CA ASP A 215 2.78 20.59 16.94
C ASP A 215 2.62 19.64 15.75
N ASN A 216 1.40 19.15 15.55
CA ASN A 216 1.07 18.21 14.49
C ASN A 216 1.45 18.73 13.08
N LEU A 217 1.38 20.04 12.84
CA LEU A 217 1.73 20.62 11.54
C LEU A 217 3.25 20.59 11.35
N ALA A 218 4.00 21.02 12.36
CA ALA A 218 5.46 20.96 12.33
C ALA A 218 5.96 19.53 12.19
N LEU A 219 5.39 18.59 12.95
CA LEU A 219 5.74 17.16 12.89
C LEU A 219 5.51 16.56 11.51
N GLN A 220 4.41 16.89 10.85
CA GLN A 220 4.15 16.40 9.50
C GLN A 220 5.20 16.92 8.51
N ARG A 221 5.56 18.21 8.59
CA ARG A 221 6.61 18.79 7.74
C ARG A 221 7.99 18.21 8.02
N LEU A 222 8.30 17.96 9.30
CA LEU A 222 9.54 17.28 9.72
C LEU A 222 9.58 15.86 9.17
N LYS A 223 8.47 15.12 9.21
CA LYS A 223 8.36 13.78 8.65
C LYS A 223 8.63 13.75 7.14
N ASP A 224 8.01 14.65 6.38
CA ASP A 224 8.24 14.73 4.93
C ASP A 224 9.70 15.06 4.59
N ALA A 225 10.30 15.98 5.35
CA ALA A 225 11.71 16.34 5.18
C ALA A 225 12.67 15.22 5.59
N ALA A 226 12.35 14.48 6.66
CA ALA A 226 13.12 13.33 7.12
C ALA A 226 13.08 12.17 6.11
N GLU A 227 11.89 11.82 5.58
CA GLU A 227 11.74 10.81 4.52
C GLU A 227 12.56 11.20 3.29
N LYS A 228 12.45 12.46 2.85
CA LYS A 228 13.22 12.97 1.71
C LYS A 228 14.73 12.91 1.96
N ALA A 229 15.18 13.35 3.13
CA ALA A 229 16.60 13.33 3.48
C ALA A 229 17.16 11.90 3.53
N LYS A 230 16.42 10.95 4.13
CA LYS A 230 16.76 9.51 4.14
C LYS A 230 16.96 8.97 2.71
N ILE A 231 16.01 9.27 1.82
CA ILE A 231 16.06 8.80 0.42
C ILE A 231 17.28 9.41 -0.29
N GLU A 232 17.49 10.72 -0.16
CA GLU A 232 18.64 11.41 -0.78
C GLU A 232 19.97 10.83 -0.28
N LEU A 233 20.12 10.63 1.03
CA LEU A 233 21.31 10.05 1.65
C LEU A 233 21.64 8.63 1.17
N SER A 234 20.69 7.93 0.55
CA SER A 234 20.97 6.64 -0.11
C SER A 234 21.84 6.80 -1.35
N SER A 235 21.88 7.99 -1.96
CA SER A 235 22.65 8.32 -3.16
C SER A 235 23.80 9.31 -2.89
N VAL A 236 23.58 10.31 -2.04
CA VAL A 236 24.56 11.36 -1.72
C VAL A 236 25.13 11.20 -0.31
N THR A 237 26.30 11.78 -0.04
CA THR A 237 26.99 11.68 1.26
C THR A 237 26.48 12.66 2.31
N GLN A 238 25.77 13.71 1.89
CA GLN A 238 25.12 14.68 2.77
C GLN A 238 23.92 15.32 2.06
N THR A 239 22.95 15.81 2.83
CA THR A 239 21.83 16.60 2.33
C THR A 239 21.46 17.71 3.31
N GLN A 240 20.80 18.74 2.80
CA GLN A 240 20.33 19.90 3.55
C GLN A 240 18.82 19.81 3.76
N ILE A 241 18.40 19.83 5.02
CA ILE A 241 17.02 19.90 5.46
C ILE A 241 16.68 21.38 5.68
N LEU A 242 15.92 21.93 4.74
CA LEU A 242 15.47 23.33 4.77
C LEU A 242 13.95 23.39 4.97
N LEU A 243 13.52 23.87 6.14
CA LEU A 243 12.11 24.05 6.50
C LEU A 243 11.86 25.50 6.90
N PRO A 244 11.51 26.38 5.95
CA PRO A 244 11.15 27.75 6.26
C PRO A 244 9.77 27.80 6.94
N PHE A 245 9.58 28.74 7.86
CA PHE A 245 8.32 28.96 8.58
C PHE A 245 7.77 27.67 9.23
N LEU A 246 8.63 26.86 9.85
CA LEU A 246 8.22 25.61 10.49
C LEU A 246 7.23 25.85 11.63
N SER A 247 7.49 26.85 12.46
CA SER A 247 6.62 27.29 13.55
C SER A 247 6.85 28.78 13.89
N MET A 248 6.20 29.30 14.92
CA MET A 248 6.34 30.68 15.39
C MET A 248 6.95 30.74 16.79
N VAL A 249 7.97 31.58 16.96
CA VAL A 249 8.77 31.68 18.20
C VAL A 249 8.90 33.13 18.58
N GLY A 250 8.28 33.55 19.69
CA GLY A 250 8.34 34.95 20.13
C GLY A 250 7.86 35.96 19.07
N GLY A 251 6.93 35.55 18.19
CA GLY A 251 6.43 36.38 17.09
C GLY A 251 7.32 36.38 15.83
N GLN A 252 8.42 35.64 15.81
CA GLN A 252 9.29 35.46 14.64
C GLN A 252 9.11 34.06 14.03
N PRO A 253 9.21 33.93 12.70
CA PRO A 253 9.14 32.62 12.05
C PRO A 253 10.40 31.79 12.36
N LEU A 254 10.20 30.55 12.79
CA LEU A 254 11.26 29.57 12.96
C LEU A 254 11.58 28.91 11.61
N ASN A 255 12.81 29.09 11.15
CA ASN A 255 13.33 28.42 9.96
C ASN A 255 14.35 27.38 10.40
N ILE A 256 14.24 26.15 9.88
CA ILE A 256 15.23 25.11 10.11
C ILE A 256 16.11 25.01 8.87
N ASP A 257 17.42 25.08 9.10
CA ASP A 257 18.46 24.82 8.11
C ASP A 257 19.51 23.91 8.74
N LYS A 258 19.44 22.63 8.39
CA LYS A 258 20.27 21.57 8.99
C LYS A 258 20.90 20.72 7.91
N VAL A 259 22.21 20.53 7.97
CA VAL A 259 22.91 19.56 7.14
C VAL A 259 23.02 18.25 7.90
N VAL A 260 22.62 17.14 7.27
CA VAL A 260 22.81 15.78 7.78
C VAL A 260 23.70 15.01 6.83
N THR A 261 24.69 14.32 7.37
CA THR A 261 25.59 13.45 6.59
C THR A 261 25.10 12.00 6.65
N ARG A 262 25.46 11.19 5.64
CA ARG A 262 25.16 9.75 5.62
C ARG A 262 25.74 9.05 6.85
N VAL A 263 26.97 9.40 7.23
CA VAL A 263 27.65 8.85 8.42
C VAL A 263 26.86 9.13 9.70
N GLN A 264 26.35 10.35 9.84
CA GLN A 264 25.52 10.71 10.99
C GLN A 264 24.19 9.94 10.97
N PHE A 265 23.51 9.88 9.83
CA PHE A 265 22.27 9.13 9.67
C PHE A 265 22.43 7.63 9.99
N GLU A 266 23.48 7.00 9.47
CA GLU A 266 23.81 5.60 9.76
C GLU A 266 24.14 5.40 11.24
N SER A 267 24.79 6.36 11.90
CA SER A 267 25.03 6.32 13.35
C SER A 267 23.72 6.37 14.15
N LEU A 268 22.82 7.30 13.80
CA LEU A 268 21.50 7.44 14.44
C LEU A 268 20.65 6.16 14.30
N THR A 269 20.75 5.49 13.16
CA THR A 269 19.89 4.36 12.79
C THR A 269 20.56 2.99 12.92
N LYS A 270 21.81 2.92 13.39
CA LYS A 270 22.58 1.68 13.55
C LYS A 270 21.82 0.58 14.29
N HIS A 271 21.11 0.97 15.35
CA HIS A 271 20.33 0.03 16.16
C HIS A 271 19.16 -0.61 15.39
N LEU A 272 18.57 0.08 14.41
CA LEU A 272 17.52 -0.46 13.54
C LEU A 272 18.09 -1.43 12.50
N ILE A 273 19.25 -1.10 11.92
CA ILE A 273 19.98 -2.00 11.01
C ILE A 273 20.33 -3.30 11.72
N GLU A 274 20.87 -3.23 12.93
CA GLU A 274 21.22 -4.42 13.72
C GLU A 274 20.01 -5.29 14.10
N LYS A 275 18.81 -4.72 14.25
CA LYS A 275 17.59 -5.53 14.44
C LYS A 275 17.30 -6.46 13.27
N THR A 276 17.70 -6.08 12.05
CA THR A 276 17.49 -6.93 10.86
C THR A 276 18.45 -8.13 10.78
N ARG A 277 19.57 -8.09 11.52
CA ARG A 277 20.59 -9.16 11.53
C ARG A 277 20.02 -10.48 12.04
N LYS A 278 19.24 -10.43 13.12
CA LYS A 278 18.74 -11.63 13.78
C LYS A 278 17.78 -12.42 12.87
N PRO A 279 16.73 -11.82 12.27
CA PRO A 279 15.85 -12.54 11.36
C PRO A 279 16.59 -13.17 10.17
N PHE A 280 17.60 -12.49 9.63
CA PHE A 280 18.46 -13.06 8.57
C PHE A 280 19.16 -14.35 9.03
N LEU A 281 19.82 -14.31 10.19
CA LEU A 281 20.52 -15.47 10.73
C LEU A 281 19.57 -16.60 11.15
N ASP A 282 18.42 -16.24 11.71
CA ASP A 282 17.38 -17.19 12.10
C ASP A 282 16.83 -17.92 10.87
N ALA A 283 16.58 -17.22 9.75
CA ALA A 283 16.10 -17.84 8.51
C ALA A 283 17.10 -18.85 7.91
N LEU A 284 18.40 -18.54 7.92
CA LEU A 284 19.45 -19.49 7.50
C LEU A 284 19.50 -20.70 8.43
N LYS A 285 19.48 -20.47 9.74
CA LYS A 285 19.52 -21.55 10.74
C LYS A 285 18.31 -22.47 10.62
N GLU A 286 17.12 -21.92 10.45
CA GLU A 286 15.86 -22.67 10.38
C GLU A 286 15.72 -23.44 9.05
N SER A 287 16.20 -22.88 7.94
CA SER A 287 16.33 -23.60 6.66
C SER A 287 17.42 -24.68 6.68
N LYS A 288 18.24 -24.72 7.74
CA LYS A 288 19.41 -25.61 7.90
C LYS A 288 20.47 -25.38 6.82
N LEU A 289 20.56 -24.15 6.32
CA LEU A 289 21.52 -23.74 5.32
C LEU A 289 22.53 -22.76 5.92
N SER A 290 23.70 -22.71 5.31
CA SER A 290 24.72 -21.70 5.55
C SER A 290 24.63 -20.59 4.51
N ALA A 291 25.25 -19.45 4.79
CA ALA A 291 25.33 -18.34 3.82
C ALA A 291 25.99 -18.75 2.49
N SER A 292 26.93 -19.72 2.51
CA SER A 292 27.56 -20.23 1.29
C SER A 292 26.59 -20.99 0.39
N ASP A 293 25.56 -21.62 0.95
CA ASP A 293 24.58 -22.42 0.22
C ASP A 293 23.53 -21.58 -0.52
N ILE A 294 23.48 -20.26 -0.27
CA ILE A 294 22.51 -19.34 -0.88
C ILE A 294 23.04 -18.80 -2.20
N ASP A 295 22.53 -19.25 -3.34
CA ASP A 295 23.01 -18.84 -4.66
C ASP A 295 22.76 -17.36 -4.99
N GLN A 296 21.57 -16.86 -4.64
CA GLN A 296 21.16 -15.48 -4.94
C GLN A 296 20.54 -14.80 -3.72
N ILE A 297 20.79 -13.50 -3.60
CA ILE A 297 20.17 -12.66 -2.58
C ILE A 297 19.37 -11.56 -3.28
N LEU A 298 18.06 -11.58 -3.09
CA LEU A 298 17.15 -10.62 -3.68
C LEU A 298 16.81 -9.55 -2.65
N LEU A 299 17.01 -8.28 -3.00
CA LEU A 299 16.61 -7.15 -2.18
C LEU A 299 15.24 -6.65 -2.62
N VAL A 300 14.30 -6.56 -1.67
CA VAL A 300 12.92 -6.16 -1.91
C VAL A 300 12.55 -5.02 -0.96
N GLY A 301 11.72 -4.08 -1.44
CA GLY A 301 11.30 -2.92 -0.66
C GLY A 301 12.29 -1.76 -0.72
N GLY A 302 11.77 -0.53 -0.83
CA GLY A 302 12.57 0.68 -1.07
C GLY A 302 13.63 0.99 -0.01
N SER A 303 13.46 0.52 1.24
CA SER A 303 14.45 0.76 2.31
C SER A 303 15.74 -0.04 2.11
N THR A 304 15.74 -1.08 1.26
CA THR A 304 16.96 -1.82 0.87
C THR A 304 17.91 -1.01 -0.03
N ARG A 305 17.47 0.14 -0.53
CA ARG A 305 18.32 1.08 -1.28
C ARG A 305 19.37 1.77 -0.40
N MET A 306 19.20 1.73 0.93
CA MET A 306 20.17 2.31 1.86
C MET A 306 21.51 1.53 1.80
N PRO A 307 22.66 2.20 1.59
CA PRO A 307 23.96 1.54 1.50
C PRO A 307 24.30 0.66 2.70
N ALA A 308 23.97 1.11 3.92
CA ALA A 308 24.24 0.36 5.13
C ALA A 308 23.46 -0.97 5.23
N VAL A 309 22.27 -1.06 4.60
CA VAL A 309 21.51 -2.32 4.51
C VAL A 309 22.22 -3.29 3.56
N GLN A 310 22.64 -2.80 2.38
CA GLN A 310 23.35 -3.63 1.40
C GLN A 310 24.69 -4.13 1.95
N GLU A 311 25.42 -3.27 2.67
CA GLU A 311 26.68 -3.64 3.30
C GLU A 311 26.47 -4.66 4.42
N LEU A 312 25.42 -4.51 5.24
CA LEU A 312 25.07 -5.53 6.24
C LEU A 312 24.80 -6.88 5.57
N VAL A 313 23.93 -6.92 4.56
CA VAL A 313 23.57 -8.15 3.84
C VAL A 313 24.81 -8.79 3.21
N LYS A 314 25.68 -7.99 2.58
CA LYS A 314 26.95 -8.45 2.01
C LYS A 314 27.89 -9.00 3.08
N SER A 315 27.99 -8.33 4.24
CA SER A 315 28.84 -8.78 5.35
C SER A 315 28.35 -10.10 5.96
N LEU A 316 27.03 -10.30 6.01
CA LEU A 316 26.40 -11.50 6.57
C LEU A 316 26.47 -12.70 5.63
N SER A 317 26.32 -12.46 4.34
CA SER A 317 26.27 -13.52 3.33
C SER A 317 27.61 -13.81 2.67
N GLY A 318 28.53 -12.85 2.65
CA GLY A 318 29.72 -12.89 1.80
C GLY A 318 29.43 -12.73 0.30
N LYS A 319 28.17 -12.42 -0.08
CA LYS A 319 27.74 -12.32 -1.49
C LYS A 319 27.22 -10.92 -1.79
N THR A 320 27.43 -10.47 -3.03
CA THR A 320 26.86 -9.22 -3.54
C THR A 320 25.37 -9.45 -3.81
N PRO A 321 24.45 -8.64 -3.26
CA PRO A 321 23.04 -8.78 -3.56
C PRO A 321 22.73 -8.58 -5.05
N ASN A 322 21.73 -9.30 -5.54
CA ASN A 322 21.27 -9.21 -6.91
C ASN A 322 20.40 -7.95 -7.08
N LEU A 323 20.79 -7.10 -8.04
CA LEU A 323 20.13 -5.83 -8.35
C LEU A 323 19.37 -5.86 -9.70
N SER A 324 19.14 -7.05 -10.27
CA SER A 324 18.41 -7.22 -11.54
C SER A 324 16.90 -6.99 -11.41
N ILE A 325 16.36 -7.12 -10.19
CA ILE A 325 14.95 -6.89 -9.89
C ILE A 325 14.73 -5.45 -9.42
N ASN A 326 13.56 -4.90 -9.75
CA ASN A 326 13.13 -3.63 -9.17
C ASN A 326 12.47 -3.88 -7.80
N PRO A 327 13.07 -3.42 -6.68
CA PRO A 327 12.58 -3.70 -5.33
C PRO A 327 11.18 -3.11 -5.04
N ASP A 328 10.72 -2.14 -5.83
CA ASP A 328 9.42 -1.48 -5.65
C ASP A 328 8.29 -2.19 -6.43
N GLU A 329 8.62 -3.06 -7.39
CA GLU A 329 7.67 -3.64 -8.35
C GLU A 329 7.59 -5.17 -8.28
N VAL A 330 8.69 -5.83 -7.89
CA VAL A 330 8.87 -7.28 -7.96
C VAL A 330 7.77 -8.07 -7.22
N VAL A 331 7.29 -7.53 -6.10
CA VAL A 331 6.21 -8.13 -5.31
C VAL A 331 4.88 -8.12 -6.09
N ALA A 332 4.54 -7.00 -6.74
CA ALA A 332 3.31 -6.92 -7.53
C ALA A 332 3.39 -7.80 -8.79
N LEU A 333 4.54 -7.81 -9.47
CA LEU A 333 4.80 -8.72 -10.59
C LEU A 333 4.58 -10.17 -10.16
N GLY A 334 5.12 -10.58 -9.02
CA GLY A 334 4.96 -11.92 -8.46
C GLY A 334 3.51 -12.28 -8.14
N ALA A 335 2.77 -11.33 -7.56
CA ALA A 335 1.34 -11.52 -7.28
C ALA A 335 0.53 -11.71 -8.57
N SER A 336 0.89 -11.01 -9.65
CA SER A 336 0.26 -11.22 -10.97
C SER A 336 0.56 -12.60 -11.56
N VAL A 337 1.81 -13.08 -11.41
CA VAL A 337 2.19 -14.45 -11.80
C VAL A 337 1.36 -15.47 -11.02
N GLN A 338 1.21 -15.29 -9.70
CA GLN A 338 0.36 -16.14 -8.88
C GLN A 338 -1.10 -16.13 -9.36
N GLY A 339 -1.62 -14.97 -9.78
CA GLY A 339 -2.95 -14.86 -10.38
C GLY A 339 -3.08 -15.65 -11.68
N ALA A 340 -2.09 -15.54 -12.56
CA ALA A 340 -2.05 -16.27 -13.84
C ALA A 340 -1.91 -17.78 -13.66
N ILE A 341 -1.18 -18.25 -12.64
CA ILE A 341 -1.12 -19.68 -12.27
C ILE A 341 -2.51 -20.18 -11.87
N LEU A 342 -3.25 -19.41 -11.06
CA LEU A 342 -4.61 -19.78 -10.62
C LEU A 342 -5.63 -19.72 -11.76
N ALA A 343 -5.42 -18.84 -12.75
CA ALA A 343 -6.24 -18.78 -13.96
C ALA A 343 -5.92 -19.91 -14.95
N GLY A 344 -4.76 -20.57 -14.82
CA GLY A 344 -4.28 -21.62 -15.72
C GLY A 344 -3.50 -21.10 -16.94
N ASP A 345 -3.18 -19.81 -16.99
CA ASP A 345 -2.41 -19.17 -18.06
C ASP A 345 -0.92 -19.50 -17.96
N ILE A 346 -0.40 -19.63 -16.74
CA ILE A 346 0.95 -20.12 -16.45
C ILE A 346 0.83 -21.52 -15.84
N LYS A 347 1.53 -22.48 -16.46
CA LYS A 347 1.52 -23.90 -16.07
C LYS A 347 2.87 -24.30 -15.50
N ASP A 348 2.91 -25.48 -14.89
CA ASP A 348 4.13 -26.14 -14.44
C ASP A 348 4.92 -25.35 -13.37
N ILE A 349 4.24 -24.44 -12.66
CA ILE A 349 4.76 -23.79 -11.46
C ILE A 349 4.00 -24.29 -10.23
N LEU A 350 4.72 -24.83 -9.27
CA LEU A 350 4.19 -25.25 -7.97
C LEU A 350 4.76 -24.36 -6.88
N LEU A 351 3.87 -23.73 -6.11
CA LEU A 351 4.26 -22.95 -4.94
C LEU A 351 3.93 -23.70 -3.64
N LEU A 352 4.95 -23.93 -2.82
CA LEU A 352 4.86 -24.52 -1.49
C LEU A 352 5.33 -23.47 -0.46
N ASP A 353 4.38 -22.89 0.28
CA ASP A 353 4.67 -21.91 1.33
C ASP A 353 4.72 -22.59 2.70
N VAL A 354 5.03 -21.84 3.77
CA VAL A 354 5.12 -22.35 5.14
C VAL A 354 4.36 -21.50 6.15
N THR A 355 4.00 -22.08 7.30
CA THR A 355 3.46 -21.29 8.42
C THR A 355 4.57 -20.48 9.14
N PRO A 356 4.41 -19.17 9.39
CA PRO A 356 5.47 -18.34 9.98
C PRO A 356 5.69 -18.58 11.48
N LEU A 357 4.67 -19.09 12.19
CA LEU A 357 4.69 -19.28 13.64
C LEU A 357 4.13 -20.66 14.03
N THR A 358 4.60 -21.17 15.17
CA THR A 358 4.12 -22.43 15.75
C THR A 358 2.69 -22.30 16.26
N LEU A 359 1.86 -23.29 15.94
CA LEU A 359 0.49 -23.43 16.37
C LEU A 359 0.38 -24.55 17.42
N SER A 360 -0.22 -24.20 18.55
CA SER A 360 -0.26 -25.03 19.75
C SER A 360 -1.66 -25.04 20.38
N ILE A 361 -1.89 -26.02 21.26
CA ILE A 361 -3.00 -25.97 22.23
C ILE A 361 -2.48 -25.74 23.66
N GLU A 362 -3.26 -25.07 24.49
CA GLU A 362 -3.03 -25.03 25.93
C GLU A 362 -3.32 -26.40 26.55
N THR A 363 -2.41 -26.86 27.39
CA THR A 363 -2.49 -28.12 28.13
C THR A 363 -2.34 -27.88 29.63
N LEU A 364 -2.55 -28.91 30.45
CA LEU A 364 -2.50 -28.82 31.91
C LEU A 364 -1.24 -28.08 32.38
N GLY A 365 -1.43 -27.09 33.27
CA GLY A 365 -0.35 -26.23 33.76
C GLY A 365 -0.09 -24.99 32.89
N GLY A 366 -0.94 -24.71 31.90
CA GLY A 366 -0.83 -23.52 31.04
C GLY A 366 0.27 -23.63 29.98
N VAL A 367 0.68 -24.86 29.64
CA VAL A 367 1.77 -25.13 28.71
C VAL A 367 1.24 -25.12 27.27
N ALA A 368 1.93 -24.42 26.37
CA ALA A 368 1.64 -24.44 24.94
C ALA A 368 2.26 -25.70 24.31
N THR A 369 1.42 -26.68 23.96
CA THR A 369 1.87 -27.92 23.31
C THR A 369 1.76 -27.80 21.79
N PRO A 370 2.86 -27.84 21.04
CA PRO A 370 2.88 -27.59 19.60
C PRO A 370 2.33 -28.77 18.79
N LEU A 371 1.43 -28.49 17.83
CA LEU A 371 0.93 -29.47 16.85
C LEU A 371 1.51 -29.22 15.45
N ILE A 372 1.58 -27.97 15.03
CA ILE A 372 2.21 -27.56 13.77
C ILE A 372 3.31 -26.56 14.12
N LYS A 373 4.57 -26.91 13.85
CA LYS A 373 5.71 -26.04 14.12
C LYS A 373 5.83 -24.95 13.06
N ARG A 374 6.42 -23.81 13.39
CA ARG A 374 6.81 -22.81 12.38
C ARG A 374 7.64 -23.45 11.26
N ASN A 375 7.58 -22.85 10.08
CA ASN A 375 8.16 -23.33 8.83
C ASN A 375 7.66 -24.72 8.37
N THR A 376 6.52 -25.20 8.86
CA THR A 376 5.88 -26.38 8.27
C THR A 376 5.23 -25.98 6.95
N THR A 377 5.54 -26.71 5.88
CA THR A 377 4.96 -26.53 4.54
C THR A 377 3.43 -26.61 4.58
N VAL A 378 2.74 -25.71 3.89
CA VAL A 378 1.28 -25.63 3.78
C VAL A 378 0.81 -25.88 2.34
N PRO A 379 -0.36 -26.53 2.14
CA PRO A 379 -1.33 -26.98 3.14
C PRO A 379 -0.87 -28.20 3.96
N VAL A 380 -1.34 -28.32 5.20
CA VAL A 380 -0.96 -29.43 6.10
C VAL A 380 -2.08 -29.78 7.08
N GLU A 381 -2.16 -31.06 7.44
CA GLU A 381 -3.01 -31.55 8.53
C GLU A 381 -2.17 -32.33 9.57
N LYS A 382 -2.37 -32.02 10.85
CA LYS A 382 -1.75 -32.72 11.98
C LYS A 382 -2.79 -33.07 13.02
N THR A 383 -2.73 -34.31 13.49
CA THR A 383 -3.66 -34.85 14.48
C THR A 383 -2.90 -35.38 15.67
N GLN A 384 -3.39 -35.06 16.88
CA GLN A 384 -2.84 -35.58 18.13
C GLN A 384 -3.97 -35.91 19.11
N VAL A 385 -3.78 -36.96 19.90
CA VAL A 385 -4.75 -37.38 20.93
C VAL A 385 -4.33 -36.81 22.28
N PHE A 386 -5.29 -36.17 22.94
CA PHE A 386 -5.24 -35.64 24.30
C PHE A 386 -6.26 -36.34 25.18
N SER A 387 -6.29 -36.00 26.47
CA SER A 387 -7.24 -36.56 27.43
C SER A 387 -7.68 -35.50 28.45
N THR A 388 -8.74 -35.78 29.20
CA THR A 388 -9.21 -34.96 30.32
C THR A 388 -8.15 -34.80 31.41
N ALA A 389 -8.20 -33.63 32.07
CA ALA A 389 -7.29 -33.26 33.16
C ALA A 389 -7.84 -33.60 34.56
N ALA A 390 -9.16 -33.82 34.67
CA ALA A 390 -9.85 -34.15 35.91
C ALA A 390 -10.79 -35.35 35.75
N ASP A 391 -11.08 -36.03 36.86
CA ASP A 391 -12.01 -37.16 36.90
C ASP A 391 -13.44 -36.68 36.60
N ASN A 392 -14.19 -37.47 35.83
CA ASN A 392 -15.57 -37.21 35.45
C ASN A 392 -15.80 -35.84 34.78
N GLN A 393 -14.78 -35.31 34.10
CA GLN A 393 -14.84 -34.04 33.40
C GLN A 393 -15.84 -34.11 32.22
N PRO A 394 -16.97 -33.35 32.25
CA PRO A 394 -18.04 -33.48 31.25
C PRO A 394 -17.75 -32.75 29.93
N SER A 395 -16.76 -31.85 29.92
CA SER A 395 -16.35 -31.07 28.76
C SER A 395 -14.88 -30.67 28.85
N VAL A 396 -14.22 -30.47 27.71
CA VAL A 396 -12.85 -29.94 27.61
C VAL A 396 -12.84 -28.64 26.81
N ASP A 397 -12.12 -27.64 27.33
CA ASP A 397 -11.86 -26.40 26.60
C ASP A 397 -10.59 -26.56 25.77
N ILE A 398 -10.70 -26.30 24.47
CA ILE A 398 -9.59 -26.32 23.53
C ILE A 398 -9.19 -24.87 23.27
N HIS A 399 -8.12 -24.43 23.91
CA HIS A 399 -7.54 -23.10 23.69
C HIS A 399 -6.37 -23.19 22.71
N VAL A 400 -6.54 -22.54 21.56
CA VAL A 400 -5.57 -22.51 20.46
C VAL A 400 -4.71 -21.25 20.59
N VAL A 401 -3.39 -21.41 20.51
CA VAL A 401 -2.42 -20.30 20.61
C VAL A 401 -1.36 -20.37 19.50
N GLN A 402 -0.83 -19.21 19.12
CA GLN A 402 0.25 -19.05 18.14
C GLN A 402 1.46 -18.33 18.73
N GLY A 403 2.65 -18.91 18.57
CA GLY A 403 3.91 -18.34 19.02
C GLY A 403 4.91 -19.37 19.55
N GLU A 404 6.10 -18.89 19.90
CA GLU A 404 7.26 -19.72 20.25
C GLU A 404 7.53 -19.81 21.77
N ARG A 405 6.66 -19.23 22.61
CA ARG A 405 6.85 -19.22 24.07
C ARG A 405 6.33 -20.53 24.66
N PRO A 406 6.96 -21.06 25.74
CA PRO A 406 6.55 -22.34 26.34
C PRO A 406 5.20 -22.27 27.06
N MET A 407 4.79 -21.09 27.54
CA MET A 407 3.52 -20.90 28.26
C MET A 407 2.47 -20.31 27.31
N ALA A 408 1.25 -20.85 27.35
CA ALA A 408 0.14 -20.44 26.49
C ALA A 408 -0.21 -18.94 26.65
N ASN A 409 -0.19 -18.42 27.88
CA ASN A 409 -0.47 -17.02 28.19
C ASN A 409 0.59 -16.02 27.69
N GLN A 410 1.75 -16.49 27.22
CA GLN A 410 2.80 -15.67 26.62
C GLN A 410 2.75 -15.65 25.09
N ASN A 411 1.83 -16.43 24.51
CA ASN A 411 1.61 -16.52 23.07
C ASN A 411 0.32 -15.78 22.69
N LYS A 412 0.12 -15.57 21.39
CA LYS A 412 -1.11 -14.98 20.87
C LYS A 412 -2.23 -16.01 20.96
N SER A 413 -3.26 -15.73 21.75
CA SER A 413 -4.49 -16.51 21.73
C SER A 413 -5.20 -16.32 20.38
N LEU A 414 -5.56 -17.44 19.76
CA LEU A 414 -6.29 -17.48 18.48
C LEU A 414 -7.78 -17.79 18.66
N GLY A 415 -8.14 -18.48 19.75
CA GLY A 415 -9.53 -18.81 20.05
C GLY A 415 -9.67 -19.95 21.05
N ILE A 416 -10.85 -20.04 21.66
CA ILE A 416 -11.23 -21.10 22.60
C ILE A 416 -12.57 -21.67 22.18
N PHE A 417 -12.70 -22.99 22.18
CA PHE A 417 -13.99 -23.66 21.99
C PHE A 417 -14.10 -24.88 22.90
N THR A 418 -15.32 -25.20 23.32
CA THR A 418 -15.59 -26.29 24.26
C THR A 418 -16.09 -27.52 23.50
N LEU A 419 -15.49 -28.68 23.76
CA LEU A 419 -16.04 -29.98 23.38
C LEU A 419 -16.80 -30.53 24.59
N ASP A 420 -18.12 -30.67 24.45
CA ASP A 420 -19.01 -31.11 25.52
C ASP A 420 -19.44 -32.59 25.38
N GLY A 421 -20.12 -33.10 26.41
CA GLY A 421 -20.74 -34.41 26.36
C GLY A 421 -19.78 -35.58 26.47
N ILE A 422 -18.63 -35.38 27.12
CA ILE A 422 -17.68 -36.43 27.46
C ILE A 422 -18.30 -37.31 28.54
N GLN A 423 -18.25 -38.63 28.36
CA GLN A 423 -18.77 -39.56 29.37
C GLN A 423 -17.94 -39.51 30.67
N PRO A 424 -18.56 -39.63 31.85
CA PRO A 424 -17.84 -39.71 33.12
C PRO A 424 -16.83 -40.86 33.13
N ALA A 425 -15.55 -40.53 33.21
CA ALA A 425 -14.45 -41.48 33.29
C ALA A 425 -13.31 -40.89 34.15
N PRO A 426 -12.41 -41.73 34.71
CA PRO A 426 -11.20 -41.23 35.35
C PRO A 426 -10.37 -40.36 34.40
N LYS A 427 -9.62 -39.39 34.94
CA LYS A 427 -8.70 -38.57 34.17
C LYS A 427 -7.72 -39.45 33.38
N GLY A 428 -7.34 -39.03 32.18
CA GLY A 428 -6.44 -39.81 31.33
C GLY A 428 -7.12 -40.90 30.47
N VAL A 429 -8.41 -41.18 30.67
CA VAL A 429 -9.15 -42.22 29.93
C VAL A 429 -9.83 -41.70 28.65
N PRO A 430 -10.57 -40.58 28.65
CA PRO A 430 -11.19 -40.06 27.43
C PRO A 430 -10.16 -39.73 26.35
N GLN A 431 -10.43 -40.12 25.10
CA GLN A 431 -9.51 -39.92 23.98
C GLN A 431 -10.00 -38.75 23.12
N ILE A 432 -9.48 -37.56 23.40
CA ILE A 432 -9.83 -36.33 22.68
C ILE A 432 -8.86 -36.14 21.53
N GLN A 433 -9.28 -36.50 20.32
CA GLN A 433 -8.50 -36.29 19.11
C GLN A 433 -8.64 -34.84 18.64
N VAL A 434 -7.53 -34.10 18.63
CA VAL A 434 -7.48 -32.72 18.13
C VAL A 434 -6.72 -32.71 16.80
N THR A 435 -7.32 -32.13 15.78
CA THR A 435 -6.77 -32.01 14.41
C THR A 435 -6.67 -30.55 14.02
N PHE A 436 -5.47 -30.15 13.59
CA PHE A 436 -5.16 -28.84 13.04
C PHE A 436 -4.98 -29.01 11.54
N SER A 437 -5.73 -28.24 10.75
CA SER A 437 -5.61 -28.21 9.29
C SER A 437 -5.36 -26.77 8.85
N ILE A 438 -4.30 -26.54 8.07
CA ILE A 438 -4.01 -25.23 7.45
C ILE A 438 -4.17 -25.36 5.94
N ASP A 439 -4.95 -24.48 5.35
CA ASP A 439 -5.16 -24.46 3.90
C ASP A 439 -4.03 -23.72 3.15
N ALA A 440 -4.14 -23.62 1.83
CA ALA A 440 -3.14 -22.95 1.01
C ALA A 440 -3.10 -21.41 1.20
N ASN A 441 -4.11 -20.81 1.84
CA ASN A 441 -4.13 -19.38 2.21
C ASN A 441 -3.52 -19.14 3.59
N GLY A 442 -3.14 -20.20 4.32
CA GLY A 442 -2.68 -20.10 5.70
C GLY A 442 -3.81 -20.06 6.73
N ILE A 443 -5.06 -20.33 6.34
CA ILE A 443 -6.22 -20.30 7.25
C ILE A 443 -6.27 -21.57 8.09
N LEU A 444 -6.38 -21.40 9.41
CA LEU A 444 -6.36 -22.51 10.38
C LEU A 444 -7.78 -23.00 10.73
N LYS A 445 -7.99 -24.31 10.61
CA LYS A 445 -9.15 -25.01 11.16
C LYS A 445 -8.70 -25.98 12.25
N VAL A 446 -9.34 -25.91 13.41
CA VAL A 446 -9.09 -26.82 14.54
C VAL A 446 -10.36 -27.59 14.86
N LYS A 447 -10.28 -28.93 14.77
CA LYS A 447 -11.37 -29.85 15.13
C LYS A 447 -10.96 -30.68 16.35
N ALA A 448 -11.85 -30.82 17.31
CA ALA A 448 -11.72 -31.76 18.42
C ALA A 448 -12.84 -32.81 18.37
N GLU A 449 -12.51 -34.08 18.57
CA GLU A 449 -13.44 -35.21 18.54
C GLU A 449 -13.13 -36.16 19.69
N ASP A 450 -14.12 -36.48 20.52
CA ASP A 450 -14.01 -37.56 21.50
C ASP A 450 -14.24 -38.90 20.79
N LYS A 451 -13.20 -39.75 20.75
CA LYS A 451 -13.28 -41.07 20.11
C LYS A 451 -14.26 -42.03 20.79
N GLY A 452 -14.56 -41.82 22.08
CA GLY A 452 -15.51 -42.68 22.81
C GLY A 452 -16.96 -42.41 22.42
N THR A 453 -17.33 -41.15 22.27
CA THR A 453 -18.72 -40.74 21.99
C THR A 453 -18.98 -40.38 20.54
N GLY A 454 -17.94 -40.12 19.75
CA GLY A 454 -18.04 -39.59 18.38
C GLY A 454 -18.48 -38.12 18.33
N LYS A 455 -18.68 -37.48 19.48
CA LYS A 455 -18.98 -36.05 19.52
C LYS A 455 -17.77 -35.27 19.06
N SER A 456 -18.01 -34.25 18.24
CA SER A 456 -16.96 -33.35 17.80
C SER A 456 -17.45 -31.91 17.84
N ASN A 457 -16.52 -31.02 18.06
CA ASN A 457 -16.70 -29.60 17.87
C ASN A 457 -15.49 -29.08 17.11
N SER A 458 -15.64 -27.95 16.44
CA SER A 458 -14.54 -27.35 15.71
C SER A 458 -14.66 -25.84 15.74
N ILE A 459 -13.52 -25.19 15.73
CA ILE A 459 -13.41 -23.79 15.39
C ILE A 459 -12.67 -23.70 14.06
N THR A 460 -13.23 -22.98 13.11
CA THR A 460 -12.37 -22.41 12.07
C THR A 460 -11.86 -21.13 12.68
N ILE A 461 -10.54 -21.05 12.89
CA ILE A 461 -9.90 -19.82 13.30
C ILE A 461 -9.92 -18.93 12.06
N ASN A 462 -11.09 -18.33 11.87
CA ASN A 462 -11.32 -17.16 11.05
C ASN A 462 -11.53 -15.96 12.00
N GLN A 463 -11.13 -16.08 13.28
CA GLN A 463 -11.58 -15.18 14.35
C GLN A 463 -11.25 -13.74 13.98
N SER A 464 -12.32 -13.06 13.54
CA SER A 464 -12.53 -11.63 13.44
C SER A 464 -11.24 -10.81 13.60
N SER A 465 -10.59 -10.52 12.47
CA SER A 465 -10.33 -9.10 12.21
C SER A 465 -11.62 -8.36 12.55
N GLY A 466 -11.58 -7.29 13.33
CA GLY A 466 -12.69 -6.79 14.17
C GLY A 466 -14.01 -6.35 13.51
N LEU A 467 -14.41 -6.93 12.39
CA LEU A 467 -15.64 -6.75 11.63
C LEU A 467 -16.36 -8.09 11.47
N SER A 468 -17.64 -8.15 11.88
CA SER A 468 -18.54 -9.26 11.51
C SER A 468 -18.96 -9.21 10.04
N ASP A 469 -19.53 -10.29 9.51
CA ASP A 469 -20.10 -10.29 8.14
C ASP A 469 -21.14 -9.18 7.99
N GLU A 470 -21.97 -8.93 9.01
CA GLU A 470 -22.94 -7.82 9.00
C GLU A 470 -22.24 -6.45 8.96
N GLU A 471 -21.12 -6.29 9.66
CA GLU A 471 -20.35 -5.05 9.61
C GLU A 471 -19.66 -4.85 8.27
N ILE A 472 -19.12 -5.91 7.67
CA ILE A 472 -18.57 -5.88 6.31
C ILE A 472 -19.66 -5.45 5.32
N GLN A 473 -20.85 -6.04 5.39
CA GLN A 473 -21.97 -5.65 4.51
C GLN A 473 -22.42 -4.20 4.76
N ARG A 474 -22.46 -3.75 6.02
CA ARG A 474 -22.73 -2.34 6.35
C ARG A 474 -21.70 -1.42 5.71
N ILE A 475 -20.41 -1.75 5.85
CA ILE A 475 -19.32 -0.96 5.29
C ILE A 475 -19.39 -0.93 3.76
N ILE A 476 -19.64 -2.07 3.11
CA ILE A 476 -19.82 -2.16 1.66
C ILE A 476 -20.93 -1.20 1.23
N LYS A 477 -22.09 -1.26 1.90
CA LYS A 477 -23.22 -0.38 1.61
C LYS A 477 -22.86 1.11 1.81
N GLU A 478 -22.19 1.46 2.92
CA GLU A 478 -21.71 2.82 3.15
C GLU A 478 -20.71 3.27 2.05
N ALA A 479 -19.84 2.37 1.60
CA ALA A 479 -18.87 2.63 0.54
C ALA A 479 -19.50 2.77 -0.85
N GLU A 480 -20.63 2.11 -1.11
CA GLU A 480 -21.47 2.28 -2.31
C GLU A 480 -22.19 3.63 -2.27
N GLU A 481 -22.80 3.99 -1.14
CA GLU A 481 -23.44 5.29 -0.93
C GLU A 481 -22.45 6.45 -1.09
N ASN A 482 -21.22 6.30 -0.57
CA ASN A 482 -20.16 7.28 -0.77
C ASN A 482 -19.69 7.36 -2.22
N ALA A 483 -19.58 6.22 -2.92
CA ALA A 483 -19.22 6.24 -4.34
C ALA A 483 -20.25 6.95 -5.22
N GLU A 484 -21.55 6.83 -4.90
CA GLU A 484 -22.59 7.58 -5.59
C GLU A 484 -22.46 9.10 -5.34
N LYS A 485 -22.11 9.51 -4.12
CA LYS A 485 -21.83 10.91 -3.79
C LYS A 485 -20.58 11.43 -4.51
N ASP A 486 -19.50 10.65 -4.52
CA ASP A 486 -18.26 10.97 -5.21
C ASP A 486 -18.50 11.13 -6.72
N GLN A 487 -19.32 10.25 -7.31
CA GLN A 487 -19.71 10.33 -8.72
C GLN A 487 -20.49 11.61 -9.02
N LYS A 488 -21.47 11.98 -8.18
CA LYS A 488 -22.21 13.25 -8.33
C LYS A 488 -21.31 14.47 -8.18
N ALA A 489 -20.38 14.44 -7.23
CA ALA A 489 -19.40 15.51 -7.04
C ALA A 489 -18.47 15.65 -8.25
N LYS A 490 -18.01 14.52 -8.80
CA LYS A 490 -17.20 14.49 -10.02
C LYS A 490 -17.97 15.07 -11.21
N GLU A 491 -19.20 14.62 -11.44
CA GLU A 491 -20.06 15.15 -12.51
C GLU A 491 -20.30 16.66 -12.35
N ALA A 492 -20.50 17.14 -11.13
CA ALA A 492 -20.63 18.57 -10.85
C ALA A 492 -19.37 19.35 -11.27
N ILE A 493 -18.17 18.84 -10.96
CA ILE A 493 -16.90 19.46 -11.34
C ILE A 493 -16.70 19.42 -12.86
N GLU A 494 -16.99 18.30 -13.51
CA GLU A 494 -16.88 18.17 -14.97
C GLU A 494 -17.79 19.18 -15.69
N VAL A 495 -19.04 19.31 -15.25
CA VAL A 495 -19.97 20.32 -15.78
C VAL A 495 -19.47 21.73 -15.55
N LYS A 496 -18.92 22.04 -14.36
CA LYS A 496 -18.31 23.36 -14.08
C LYS A 496 -17.14 23.64 -15.03
N ASN A 497 -16.24 22.68 -15.23
CA ASN A 497 -15.08 22.84 -16.11
C ASN A 497 -15.48 22.97 -17.59
N GLU A 498 -16.47 22.18 -18.03
CA GLU A 498 -17.03 22.28 -19.38
C GLU A 498 -17.66 23.66 -19.59
N ALA A 499 -18.47 24.13 -18.64
CA ALA A 499 -19.08 25.46 -18.68
C ALA A 499 -18.02 26.58 -18.74
N GLN A 500 -16.97 26.48 -17.93
CA GLN A 500 -15.84 27.44 -17.95
C GLN A 500 -15.11 27.44 -19.30
N SER A 501 -14.94 26.27 -19.92
CA SER A 501 -14.32 26.15 -21.23
C SER A 501 -15.18 26.84 -22.30
N TRP A 502 -16.49 26.62 -22.29
CA TRP A 502 -17.41 27.28 -23.21
C TRP A 502 -17.54 28.78 -22.97
N ILE A 503 -17.55 29.22 -21.71
CA ILE A 503 -17.48 30.65 -21.36
C ILE A 503 -16.24 31.27 -22.01
N SER A 504 -15.07 30.65 -21.85
CA SER A 504 -13.82 31.17 -22.42
C SER A 504 -13.86 31.23 -23.96
N ILE A 505 -14.43 30.22 -24.61
CA ILE A 505 -14.61 30.20 -26.08
C ILE A 505 -15.51 31.35 -26.52
N VAL A 506 -16.66 31.54 -25.87
CA VAL A 506 -17.61 32.60 -26.23
C VAL A 506 -17.05 33.98 -25.92
N GLU A 507 -16.34 34.17 -24.80
CA GLU A 507 -15.65 35.43 -24.48
C GLU A 507 -14.58 35.79 -25.53
N LYS A 508 -13.83 34.79 -26.02
CA LYS A 508 -12.87 35.00 -27.11
C LYS A 508 -13.58 35.33 -28.43
N GLN A 509 -14.68 34.64 -28.75
CA GLN A 509 -15.49 34.96 -29.92
C GLN A 509 -16.09 36.36 -29.82
N LEU A 510 -16.47 36.82 -28.63
CA LEU A 510 -16.98 38.16 -28.38
C LEU A 510 -15.92 39.24 -28.61
N SER A 511 -14.66 38.99 -28.23
CA SER A 511 -13.55 39.93 -28.46
C SER A 511 -13.10 39.96 -29.92
N GLU A 512 -13.24 38.86 -30.65
CA GLU A 512 -12.75 38.72 -32.03
C GLU A 512 -13.82 38.96 -33.11
N SER A 513 -15.13 38.94 -32.78
CA SER A 513 -16.22 38.96 -33.78
C SER A 513 -16.69 40.35 -34.26
N ASN A 514 -17.20 40.37 -35.49
CA ASN A 514 -18.00 41.46 -36.08
C ASN A 514 -19.50 41.33 -35.74
N ALA A 515 -19.84 40.65 -34.63
CA ALA A 515 -21.21 40.46 -34.20
C ALA A 515 -21.89 41.80 -33.90
N THR A 516 -23.21 41.86 -34.16
CA THR A 516 -24.04 43.04 -33.85
C THR A 516 -24.08 43.30 -32.34
N ASP A 517 -24.35 44.54 -31.94
CA ASP A 517 -24.42 44.92 -30.53
C ASP A 517 -25.47 44.07 -29.76
N GLU A 518 -26.58 43.73 -30.42
CA GLU A 518 -27.63 42.87 -29.85
C GLU A 518 -27.15 41.42 -29.62
N GLN A 519 -26.36 40.87 -30.55
CA GLN A 519 -25.74 39.55 -30.38
C GLN A 519 -24.68 39.55 -29.28
N LYS A 520 -23.88 40.63 -29.18
CA LYS A 520 -22.88 40.79 -28.14
C LYS A 520 -23.51 40.89 -26.76
N GLU A 521 -24.58 41.66 -26.62
CA GLU A 521 -25.32 41.80 -25.36
C GLU A 521 -25.97 40.47 -24.92
N SER A 522 -26.60 39.76 -25.86
CA SER A 522 -27.21 38.45 -25.60
C SER A 522 -26.17 37.41 -25.15
N ALA A 523 -25.01 37.37 -25.81
CA ALA A 523 -23.94 36.43 -25.48
C ALA A 523 -23.25 36.77 -24.14
N GLN A 524 -23.01 38.05 -23.86
CA GLN A 524 -22.45 38.50 -22.59
C GLN A 524 -23.39 38.16 -21.42
N LYS A 525 -24.69 38.35 -21.60
CA LYS A 525 -25.70 38.00 -20.59
C LYS A 525 -25.69 36.50 -20.26
N MET A 526 -25.52 35.63 -21.27
CA MET A 526 -25.43 34.19 -21.07
C MET A 526 -24.13 33.79 -20.35
N VAL A 527 -23.00 34.42 -20.69
CA VAL A 527 -21.72 34.23 -19.98
C VAL A 527 -21.84 34.61 -18.51
N ASP A 528 -22.44 35.77 -18.21
CA ASP A 528 -22.59 36.25 -16.84
C ASP A 528 -23.55 35.37 -16.03
N GLU A 529 -24.63 34.90 -16.66
CA GLU A 529 -25.57 33.93 -16.07
C GLU A 529 -24.85 32.62 -15.70
N LEU A 530 -24.06 32.04 -16.61
CA LEU A 530 -23.32 30.80 -16.33
C LEU A 530 -22.24 30.99 -15.26
N LYS A 531 -21.52 32.14 -15.26
CA LYS A 531 -20.56 32.47 -14.19
C LYS A 531 -21.24 32.54 -12.83
N LEU A 532 -22.45 33.11 -12.76
CA LEU A 532 -23.25 33.16 -11.53
C LEU A 532 -23.65 31.75 -11.09
N LEU A 533 -24.15 30.92 -12.01
CA LEU A 533 -24.54 29.53 -11.72
C LEU A 533 -23.37 28.66 -11.23
N ILE A 534 -22.16 28.87 -11.78
CA ILE A 534 -20.93 28.21 -11.30
C ILE A 534 -20.60 28.66 -9.86
N LYS A 535 -20.69 29.97 -9.59
CA LYS A 535 -20.38 30.56 -8.27
C LYS A 535 -21.37 30.10 -7.20
N ASP A 536 -22.65 30.01 -7.55
CA ASP A 536 -23.74 29.64 -6.64
C ASP A 536 -23.95 28.10 -6.55
N GLU A 537 -23.10 27.32 -7.21
CA GLU A 537 -23.11 25.84 -7.22
C GLU A 537 -24.42 25.20 -7.71
N LYS A 538 -25.13 25.87 -8.63
CA LYS A 538 -26.41 25.41 -9.18
C LYS A 538 -26.21 24.47 -10.39
N ILE A 539 -25.70 23.26 -10.13
CA ILE A 539 -25.27 22.32 -11.17
C ILE A 539 -26.37 21.92 -12.15
N GLU A 540 -27.59 21.66 -11.68
CA GLU A 540 -28.68 21.24 -12.57
C GLU A 540 -29.17 22.38 -13.48
N GLU A 541 -29.24 23.62 -12.96
CA GLU A 541 -29.54 24.81 -13.78
C GLU A 541 -28.40 25.06 -14.78
N LEU A 542 -27.15 24.86 -14.36
CA LEU A 542 -25.97 24.98 -15.22
C LEU A 542 -26.03 23.98 -16.38
N LYS A 543 -26.34 22.70 -16.12
CA LYS A 543 -26.52 21.65 -17.15
C LYS A 543 -27.58 22.05 -18.18
N GLN A 544 -28.73 22.57 -17.74
CA GLN A 544 -29.81 22.98 -18.64
C GLN A 544 -29.41 24.11 -19.60
N LYS A 545 -28.44 24.94 -19.21
CA LYS A 545 -27.95 26.06 -20.01
C LYS A 545 -26.75 25.71 -20.90
N MET A 546 -26.15 24.52 -20.73
CA MET A 546 -24.99 24.07 -21.52
C MET A 546 -25.28 23.99 -23.02
N ASP A 547 -26.44 23.48 -23.40
CA ASP A 547 -26.81 23.38 -24.81
C ASP A 547 -27.05 24.75 -25.45
N ALA A 548 -27.53 25.71 -24.66
CA ALA A 548 -27.75 27.08 -25.12
C ALA A 548 -26.43 27.79 -25.44
N ILE A 549 -25.41 27.67 -24.58
CA ILE A 549 -24.10 28.29 -24.85
C ILE A 549 -23.35 27.60 -26.00
N LYS A 550 -23.49 26.28 -26.14
CA LYS A 550 -22.96 25.53 -27.30
C LYS A 550 -23.58 26.01 -28.60
N THR A 551 -24.91 26.14 -28.62
CA THR A 551 -25.67 26.63 -29.79
C THR A 551 -25.27 28.06 -30.13
N LEU A 552 -25.19 28.94 -29.12
CA LEU A 552 -24.75 30.32 -29.27
C LEU A 552 -23.34 30.39 -29.89
N SER A 553 -22.39 29.59 -29.40
CA SER A 553 -21.03 29.56 -29.94
C SER A 553 -20.99 29.08 -31.40
N GLN A 554 -21.83 28.09 -31.76
CA GLN A 554 -21.96 27.62 -33.14
C GLN A 554 -22.53 28.70 -34.06
N ASP A 555 -23.56 29.42 -33.62
CA ASP A 555 -24.18 30.49 -34.38
C ASP A 555 -23.22 31.68 -34.57
N MET A 556 -22.47 32.04 -33.53
CA MET A 556 -21.40 33.04 -33.62
C MET A 556 -20.29 32.63 -34.58
N THR A 557 -19.93 31.34 -34.60
CA THR A 557 -18.91 30.80 -35.53
C THR A 557 -19.40 30.87 -36.99
N LYS A 558 -20.65 30.45 -37.25
CA LYS A 558 -21.26 30.55 -38.59
C LYS A 558 -21.31 32.00 -39.06
N TYR A 559 -21.76 32.91 -38.21
CA TYR A 559 -21.83 34.33 -38.55
C TYR A 559 -20.45 34.93 -38.87
N ALA A 560 -19.40 34.54 -38.12
CA ALA A 560 -18.03 34.97 -38.39
C ALA A 560 -17.46 34.38 -39.70
N GLN A 561 -17.88 33.17 -40.09
CA GLN A 561 -17.51 32.56 -41.38
C GLN A 561 -18.22 33.22 -42.56
N ASP A 562 -19.49 33.60 -42.38
CA ASP A 562 -20.29 34.29 -43.41
C ASP A 562 -19.88 35.77 -43.56
N ASN A 563 -19.25 36.36 -42.52
CA ASN A 563 -18.78 37.74 -42.49
C ASN A 563 -17.31 37.84 -42.00
N PRO A 564 -16.33 37.35 -42.77
CA PRO A 564 -14.92 37.42 -42.40
C PRO A 564 -14.44 38.86 -42.29
N LYS A 565 -13.54 39.13 -41.34
CA LYS A 565 -12.85 40.43 -41.26
C LYS A 565 -11.98 40.62 -42.51
N GLU A 566 -12.12 41.75 -43.20
CA GLU A 566 -11.06 42.25 -44.08
C GLU A 566 -9.83 42.56 -43.21
N GLU A 567 -8.71 41.89 -43.46
CA GLU A 567 -7.42 42.26 -42.89
C GLU A 567 -7.04 43.65 -43.43
N SER A 568 -6.91 44.63 -42.53
CA SER A 568 -6.29 45.91 -42.86
C SER A 568 -4.79 45.71 -43.09
N GLU A 569 -4.36 45.84 -44.35
CA GLU A 569 -2.97 46.14 -44.71
C GLU A 569 -2.56 47.47 -44.07
N GLU A 570 -1.69 47.44 -43.06
CA GLU A 570 -0.96 48.63 -42.63
C GLU A 570 0.48 48.25 -42.23
N VAL A 571 1.29 47.93 -43.25
CA VAL A 571 2.76 48.04 -43.19
C VAL A 571 3.26 48.62 -44.52
N LYS A 572 3.50 49.94 -44.53
CA LYS A 572 4.31 50.76 -45.47
C LYS A 572 3.96 52.23 -45.15
N GLU A 573 4.84 53.15 -44.75
CA GLU A 573 6.22 53.54 -45.06
C GLU A 573 6.71 54.46 -43.90
N ALA A 574 7.96 54.87 -43.68
CA ALA A 574 9.34 54.49 -43.96
C ALA A 574 10.20 55.64 -43.37
N GLU A 575 11.34 55.35 -42.72
CA GLU A 575 12.55 56.21 -42.65
C GLU A 575 13.65 55.35 -41.99
N VAL A 576 14.56 54.74 -42.74
CA VAL A 576 15.80 55.32 -43.30
C VAL A 576 16.64 56.00 -42.21
N VAL A 577 17.57 55.24 -41.64
CA VAL A 577 18.88 55.76 -41.25
C VAL A 577 19.91 54.93 -42.01
N GLU A 578 20.63 55.63 -42.89
CA GLU A 578 21.81 55.14 -43.60
C GLU A 578 22.85 54.64 -42.60
N GLU A 579 23.37 53.44 -42.82
CA GLU A 579 24.79 53.19 -42.54
C GLU A 579 25.41 52.45 -43.74
N ASP A 580 26.56 53.00 -44.11
CA ASP A 580 27.29 52.88 -45.34
C ASP A 580 27.87 51.47 -45.57
N LYS A 581 27.95 51.06 -46.84
CA LYS A 581 28.66 49.84 -47.25
C LYS A 581 30.05 50.20 -47.75
N THR A 582 31.08 49.62 -47.14
CA THR A 582 32.35 49.30 -47.82
C THR A 582 32.78 47.87 -47.54
N GLU A 583 32.28 46.98 -48.40
CA GLU A 583 33.04 46.10 -49.31
C GLU A 583 34.45 45.50 -48.92
N VAL A 584 34.61 44.20 -49.25
CA VAL A 584 35.85 43.43 -49.57
C VAL A 584 36.74 43.05 -48.36
N ASP A 585 37.35 41.87 -48.16
CA ASP A 585 37.71 40.71 -48.99
C ASP A 585 37.94 39.44 -48.14
N LYS A 586 38.13 38.35 -48.88
CA LYS A 586 38.57 36.99 -48.55
C LYS A 586 39.87 36.85 -47.73
N THR A 587 40.05 35.59 -47.32
CA THR A 587 41.28 34.78 -47.17
C THR A 587 41.91 34.56 -45.79
N LYS A 588 41.91 33.27 -45.42
CA LYS A 588 43.01 32.42 -44.89
C LYS A 588 43.85 32.97 -43.73
N SER A 589 43.82 32.27 -42.58
CA SER A 589 44.74 31.15 -42.29
C SER A 589 44.23 30.33 -41.11
#